data_AF-A0A0M0G5L0-F1
#
_entry.id   AF-A0A0M0G5L0-F1
#
_cell.length_a   1.000
_cell.length_b   1.000
_cell.length_c   1.000
_cell.angle_alpha   90.00
_cell.angle_beta   90.00
_cell.angle_gamma   90.00
#
_symmetry.space_group_name_H-M   'P 1'
#
loop_
_entity.id
_entity.type
_entity.pdbx_description
1 polymer ?
#
loop_
_entity_poly.entity_id
_entity_poly.type
_entity_poly.pdbx_seq_one_letter_code
_entity_poly.pdbx_strand_id
1 'polypeptide(L)'
;MDLQKYEHDPVFIFHKSWWTDEGYVQRGLDRETNEKIERQVPFSDIKEVLIGPAWIRMHARSRDSSGKKKNLYRQGLRLVFRVESNGDITYLSFLSETKKDVDSWIQRIHTHAIPAYVTDLDLHDAKREDFDFHYESIIRQPLHEAGLDFPERVDMKNEEFAPPQWKPDSFYKRKEREEARSKSRMKKIRLVIFIGTFLVALVWIAHWPLDDDMNVMFLMLGILALLFPTYLHNAWKPVQSLLDTVMVGAALFAGLTTANLYTPITAAYYSTTWTTLLIFAVFHNGAFFLSRFRNKKDIRPTRKR
;
A
#
# COMPACT_ATOMS: atom_id res chain seq x y z
N MET A 1 29.10 -2.75 8.50
CA MET A 1 28.21 -3.16 7.40
C MET A 1 26.82 -2.67 7.74
N ASP A 2 26.24 -1.81 6.91
CA ASP A 2 24.96 -1.16 7.18
C ASP A 2 23.84 -2.07 6.71
N LEU A 3 23.09 -2.62 7.66
CA LEU A 3 21.98 -3.51 7.34
C LEU A 3 20.74 -2.66 7.09
N GLN A 4 20.20 -2.72 5.87
CA GLN A 4 18.88 -2.16 5.58
C GLN A 4 17.82 -3.08 6.18
N LYS A 5 16.94 -2.53 7.01
CA LYS A 5 15.86 -3.31 7.60
C LYS A 5 14.52 -2.62 7.49
N TYR A 6 13.56 -3.41 7.04
CA TYR A 6 12.12 -3.24 7.17
C TYR A 6 11.71 -3.57 8.62
N GLU A 7 11.29 -2.59 9.40
CA GLU A 7 9.87 -2.30 9.69
C GLU A 7 9.71 -1.43 10.94
N HIS A 8 8.56 -0.74 11.00
CA HIS A 8 8.11 0.14 12.07
C HIS A 8 8.03 -0.58 13.43
N ASP A 9 8.98 -0.34 14.32
CA ASP A 9 8.73 -0.49 15.75
C ASP A 9 7.74 0.64 16.16
N PRO A 10 6.61 0.33 16.85
CA PRO A 10 5.67 1.33 17.29
C PRO A 10 6.29 2.40 18.18
N VAL A 11 7.40 2.09 18.85
CA VAL A 11 8.13 2.94 19.81
C VAL A 11 9.45 3.48 19.23
N PHE A 12 9.99 2.89 18.16
CA PHE A 12 11.35 3.21 17.69
C PHE A 12 11.43 3.44 16.17
N ILE A 13 11.88 4.63 15.76
CA ILE A 13 12.22 4.97 14.38
C ILE A 13 13.66 4.54 14.11
N PHE A 14 13.80 3.40 13.46
CA PHE A 14 15.11 2.84 13.17
C PHE A 14 15.90 3.65 12.13
N HIS A 15 17.21 3.85 12.35
CA HIS A 15 18.11 4.57 11.43
C HIS A 15 19.25 3.71 10.89
N LYS A 16 19.90 2.91 11.73
CA LYS A 16 21.10 2.15 11.35
C LYS A 16 21.25 0.92 12.22
N SER A 17 21.85 -0.14 11.68
CA SER A 17 22.33 -1.24 12.51
C SER A 17 23.60 -1.87 11.98
N TRP A 18 24.31 -2.51 12.89
CA TRP A 18 25.54 -3.20 12.64
C TRP A 18 25.74 -4.30 13.68
N TRP A 19 26.70 -5.16 13.39
CA TRP A 19 27.13 -6.21 14.29
C TRP A 19 28.36 -5.79 15.06
N THR A 20 28.44 -6.24 16.30
CA THR A 20 29.63 -6.21 17.16
C THR A 20 30.05 -7.65 17.48
N ASP A 21 31.13 -7.82 18.24
CA ASP A 21 31.57 -9.15 18.68
C ASP A 21 30.67 -9.71 19.81
N GLU A 22 29.91 -8.84 20.47
CA GLU A 22 29.05 -9.19 21.61
C GLU A 22 27.57 -9.36 21.23
N GLY A 23 27.16 -8.79 20.10
CA GLY A 23 25.79 -8.87 19.65
C GLY A 23 25.44 -7.91 18.53
N TYR A 24 24.14 -7.76 18.32
CA TYR A 24 23.55 -6.93 17.30
C TYR A 24 23.19 -5.55 17.87
N VAL A 25 23.60 -4.47 17.20
CA VAL A 25 23.28 -3.10 17.66
C VAL A 25 22.33 -2.42 16.68
N GLN A 26 21.26 -1.84 17.23
CA GLN A 26 20.31 -1.00 16.53
C GLN A 26 20.41 0.44 17.04
N ARG A 27 20.58 1.39 16.13
CA ARG A 27 20.49 2.82 16.40
C ARG A 27 19.27 3.40 15.72
N GLY A 28 18.52 4.21 16.44
CA GLY A 28 17.30 4.85 15.96
C GLY A 28 16.89 6.02 16.83
N LEU A 29 15.69 6.53 16.61
CA LEU A 29 15.05 7.55 17.43
C LEU A 29 13.91 6.93 18.19
N ASP A 30 13.74 7.29 19.45
CA ASP A 30 12.49 7.04 20.16
C ASP A 30 11.35 7.83 19.49
N ARG A 31 10.17 7.22 19.33
CA ARG A 31 9.01 7.92 18.75
C ARG A 31 8.39 8.93 19.69
N GLU A 32 8.46 8.70 21.00
CA GLU A 32 7.86 9.58 22.00
C GLU A 32 8.80 10.74 22.34
N THR A 33 10.08 10.44 22.58
CA THR A 33 11.05 11.46 23.01
C THR A 33 11.85 12.07 21.86
N ASN A 34 11.83 11.46 20.67
CA ASN A 34 12.65 11.86 19.51
C ASN A 34 14.16 11.87 19.80
N GLU A 35 14.60 11.17 20.84
CA GLU A 35 16.01 11.04 21.21
C GLU A 35 16.66 9.87 20.49
N LYS A 36 17.97 9.98 20.23
CA LYS A 36 18.74 8.89 19.64
C LYS A 36 18.99 7.81 20.68
N ILE A 37 18.44 6.62 20.44
CA ILE A 37 18.63 5.47 21.31
C ILE A 37 19.39 4.37 20.54
N GLU A 38 20.30 3.72 21.26
CA GLU A 38 20.99 2.51 20.82
C GLU A 38 20.51 1.32 21.65
N ARG A 39 20.07 0.27 20.96
CA ARG A 39 19.67 -1.00 21.56
C ARG A 39 20.64 -2.08 21.11
N GLN A 40 21.36 -2.66 22.06
CA GLN A 40 22.18 -3.85 21.83
C GLN A 40 21.35 -5.08 22.18
N VAL A 41 21.39 -6.08 21.29
CA VAL A 41 20.80 -7.40 21.47
C VAL A 41 21.98 -8.38 21.52
N PRO A 42 22.36 -8.83 22.73
CA PRO A 42 23.43 -9.81 22.91
C PRO A 42 23.16 -11.10 22.16
N PHE A 43 24.22 -11.79 21.72
CA PHE A 43 24.07 -13.11 21.10
C PHE A 43 23.44 -14.15 22.05
N SER A 44 23.65 -14.02 23.37
CA SER A 44 23.04 -14.88 24.40
C SER A 44 21.52 -14.84 24.44
N ASP A 45 20.95 -13.71 24.00
CA ASP A 45 19.52 -13.44 24.06
C ASP A 45 18.82 -13.96 22.80
N ILE A 46 19.58 -14.26 21.74
CA ILE A 46 19.06 -14.82 20.49
C ILE A 46 18.91 -16.34 20.68
N LYS A 47 17.67 -16.82 20.77
CA LYS A 47 17.37 -18.24 20.98
C LYS A 47 17.36 -19.05 19.70
N GLU A 48 16.91 -18.44 18.60
CA GLU A 48 16.90 -19.08 17.29
C GLU A 48 16.80 -18.07 16.16
N VAL A 49 17.22 -18.50 14.98
CA VAL A 49 17.13 -17.74 13.74
C VAL A 49 16.35 -18.53 12.70
N LEU A 50 15.30 -17.94 12.15
CA LEU A 50 14.60 -18.44 10.97
C LEU A 50 15.08 -17.69 9.73
N ILE A 51 15.45 -18.42 8.69
CA ILE A 51 15.92 -17.89 7.40
C ILE A 51 14.90 -18.31 6.34
N GLY A 52 14.35 -17.36 5.61
CA GLY A 52 13.42 -17.63 4.51
C GLY A 52 13.64 -16.70 3.32
N PRO A 53 13.17 -17.08 2.12
CA PRO A 53 13.24 -16.21 0.96
C PRO A 53 12.44 -14.92 1.19
N ALA A 54 12.89 -13.83 0.57
CA ALA A 54 12.19 -12.55 0.51
C ALA A 54 12.15 -12.07 -0.94
N TRP A 55 10.99 -12.16 -1.58
CA TRP A 55 10.84 -11.79 -2.99
C TRP A 55 10.38 -10.35 -3.14
N ILE A 56 11.33 -9.47 -3.44
CA ILE A 56 11.10 -8.02 -3.51
C ILE A 56 10.66 -7.66 -4.92
N ARG A 57 9.44 -7.14 -5.05
CA ARG A 57 8.94 -6.70 -6.34
C ARG A 57 9.69 -5.45 -6.80
N MET A 58 10.27 -5.50 -8.00
CA MET A 58 10.86 -4.35 -8.65
C MET A 58 9.86 -3.70 -9.62
N HIS A 59 9.87 -2.37 -9.67
CA HIS A 59 9.17 -1.64 -10.71
C HIS A 59 9.88 -1.86 -12.05
N ALA A 60 9.40 -2.84 -12.82
CA ALA A 60 9.92 -3.06 -14.15
C ALA A 60 9.52 -1.94 -15.11
N ARG A 61 10.51 -1.40 -15.82
CA ARG A 61 10.30 -0.53 -17.00
C ARG A 61 9.99 -1.34 -18.27
N SER A 62 10.19 -2.66 -18.23
CA SER A 62 10.04 -3.58 -19.36
C SER A 62 8.59 -4.07 -19.50
N ARG A 63 8.12 -4.12 -20.75
CA ARG A 63 6.89 -4.79 -21.16
C ARG A 63 7.25 -6.09 -21.87
N ASP A 64 6.44 -7.12 -21.70
CA ASP A 64 6.54 -8.34 -22.49
C ASP A 64 6.12 -8.09 -23.95
N SER A 65 6.27 -9.11 -24.80
CA SER A 65 5.87 -9.06 -26.23
C SER A 65 4.36 -8.81 -26.43
N SER A 66 3.54 -8.98 -25.38
CA SER A 66 2.11 -8.67 -25.39
C SER A 66 1.79 -7.27 -24.87
N GLY A 67 2.80 -6.48 -24.51
CA GLY A 67 2.66 -5.13 -23.96
C GLY A 67 2.31 -5.09 -22.46
N LYS A 68 2.23 -6.23 -21.78
CA LYS A 68 1.99 -6.28 -20.33
C LYS A 68 3.27 -5.96 -19.57
N LYS A 69 3.13 -5.24 -18.45
CA LYS A 69 4.26 -4.96 -17.56
C LYS A 69 4.77 -6.29 -17.00
N LYS A 70 6.02 -6.61 -17.28
CA LYS A 70 6.65 -7.82 -16.75
C LYS A 70 7.07 -7.53 -15.31
N ASN A 71 6.44 -8.15 -14.32
CA ASN A 71 6.92 -8.00 -12.94
C ASN A 71 8.27 -8.71 -12.81
N LEU A 72 9.30 -7.97 -12.44
CA LEU A 72 10.61 -8.51 -12.09
C LEU A 72 10.68 -8.58 -10.58
N TYR A 73 11.11 -9.71 -10.05
CA TYR A 73 11.34 -9.86 -8.63
C TYR A 73 12.82 -10.05 -8.38
N ARG A 74 13.28 -9.40 -7.32
CA ARG A 74 14.61 -9.55 -6.76
C ARG A 74 14.52 -10.53 -5.61
N GLN A 75 15.28 -11.60 -5.68
CA GLN A 75 15.39 -12.55 -4.58
C GLN A 75 16.34 -12.00 -3.51
N GLY A 76 15.87 -11.94 -2.27
CA GLY A 76 16.66 -11.72 -1.07
C GLY A 76 16.32 -12.75 0.00
N LEU A 77 16.82 -12.52 1.20
CA LEU A 77 16.59 -13.34 2.38
C LEU A 77 16.05 -12.52 3.53
N ARG A 78 15.07 -13.07 4.21
CA ARG A 78 14.63 -12.58 5.50
C ARG A 78 15.18 -13.47 6.61
N LEU A 79 15.90 -12.87 7.55
CA LEU A 79 16.33 -13.51 8.78
C LEU A 79 15.44 -13.03 9.93
N VAL A 80 14.84 -13.92 10.69
CA VAL A 80 13.96 -13.59 11.82
C VAL A 80 14.57 -14.16 13.08
N PHE A 81 15.01 -13.29 13.97
CA PHE A 81 15.60 -13.65 15.24
C PHE A 81 14.53 -13.70 16.30
N ARG A 82 14.42 -14.83 16.99
CA ARG A 82 13.67 -14.94 18.23
C ARG A 82 14.60 -14.55 19.37
N VAL A 83 14.32 -13.41 19.97
CA VAL A 83 15.09 -12.84 21.07
C VAL A 83 14.27 -12.98 22.34
N GLU A 84 14.89 -13.50 23.39
CA GLU A 84 14.28 -13.57 24.71
C GLU A 84 15.06 -12.65 25.65
N SER A 85 14.39 -11.62 26.16
CA SER A 85 14.98 -10.67 27.10
C SER A 85 14.03 -10.52 28.30
N ASN A 86 14.54 -10.77 29.51
CA ASN A 86 13.76 -10.71 30.75
C ASN A 86 12.46 -11.56 30.75
N GLY A 87 12.43 -12.66 30.00
CA GLY A 87 11.28 -13.56 29.87
C GLY A 87 10.28 -13.15 28.77
N ASP A 88 10.46 -12.00 28.14
CA ASP A 88 9.66 -11.57 26.99
C ASP A 88 10.31 -12.01 25.68
N ILE A 89 9.51 -12.65 24.82
CA ILE A 89 9.94 -13.07 23.49
C ILE A 89 9.61 -11.96 22.49
N THR A 90 10.60 -11.58 21.69
CA THR A 90 10.45 -10.58 20.63
C THR A 90 11.09 -11.07 19.34
N TYR A 91 10.49 -10.71 18.20
CA TYR A 91 11.02 -11.10 16.89
C TYR A 91 11.65 -9.93 16.15
N LEU A 92 12.90 -10.10 15.74
CA LEU A 92 13.63 -9.14 14.94
C LEU A 92 13.86 -9.68 13.53
N SER A 93 13.27 -9.03 12.53
CA SER A 93 13.33 -9.46 11.12
C SER A 93 14.31 -8.63 10.26
N PHE A 94 15.34 -9.19 9.65
CA PHE A 94 16.34 -8.52 8.80
C PHE A 94 16.19 -8.93 7.35
N LEU A 95 16.46 -8.01 6.42
CA LEU A 95 16.52 -8.31 5.00
C LEU A 95 17.97 -8.26 4.55
N SER A 96 18.42 -9.34 3.92
CA SER A 96 19.74 -9.44 3.31
C SER A 96 19.57 -9.72 1.82
N GLU A 97 20.21 -8.92 0.97
CA GLU A 97 20.06 -9.04 -0.48
C GLU A 97 21.36 -9.46 -1.18
N THR A 98 22.44 -9.69 -0.43
CA THR A 98 23.74 -10.08 -0.99
C THR A 98 24.28 -11.33 -0.31
N LYS A 99 24.88 -12.23 -1.09
CA LYS A 99 25.50 -13.47 -0.58
C LYS A 99 26.55 -13.19 0.50
N LYS A 100 27.39 -12.16 0.29
CA LYS A 100 28.41 -11.74 1.26
C LYS A 100 27.82 -11.40 2.64
N ASP A 101 26.69 -10.69 2.65
CA ASP A 101 26.02 -10.34 3.90
C ASP A 101 25.51 -11.62 4.56
N VAL A 102 24.79 -12.46 3.80
CA VAL A 102 24.23 -13.75 4.26
C VAL A 102 25.30 -14.68 4.83
N ASP A 103 26.41 -14.87 4.13
CA ASP A 103 27.51 -15.72 4.58
C ASP A 103 28.08 -15.19 5.91
N SER A 104 28.17 -13.86 6.06
CA SER A 104 28.58 -13.24 7.32
C SER A 104 27.56 -13.50 8.44
N TRP A 105 26.26 -13.50 8.14
CA TRP A 105 25.21 -13.85 9.12
C TRP A 105 25.36 -15.30 9.57
N ILE A 106 25.45 -16.24 8.61
CA ILE A 106 25.56 -17.68 8.87
C ILE A 106 26.81 -17.97 9.70
N GLN A 107 27.96 -17.36 9.35
CA GLN A 107 29.19 -17.53 10.10
C GLN A 107 29.03 -17.10 11.56
N ARG A 108 28.43 -15.93 11.83
CA ARG A 108 28.22 -15.43 13.21
C ARG A 108 27.27 -16.33 14.00
N ILE A 109 26.17 -16.76 13.37
CA ILE A 109 25.20 -17.69 13.96
C ILE A 109 25.89 -18.99 14.38
N HIS A 110 26.75 -19.54 13.51
CA HIS A 110 27.55 -20.72 13.82
C HIS A 110 28.56 -20.48 14.94
N THR A 111 29.32 -19.37 14.90
CA THR A 111 30.33 -19.04 15.92
C THR A 111 29.74 -18.96 17.33
N HIS A 112 28.52 -18.44 17.46
CA HIS A 112 27.83 -18.31 18.74
C HIS A 112 26.88 -19.49 19.05
N ALA A 113 26.95 -20.58 18.27
CA ALA A 113 26.14 -21.78 18.44
C ALA A 113 24.63 -21.52 18.50
N ILE A 114 24.15 -20.52 17.75
CA ILE A 114 22.73 -20.15 17.71
C ILE A 114 21.99 -21.12 16.78
N PRO A 115 20.91 -21.78 17.23
CA PRO A 115 20.07 -22.62 16.38
C PRO A 115 19.53 -21.84 15.18
N ALA A 116 19.70 -22.39 13.98
CA ALA A 116 19.21 -21.80 12.74
C ALA A 116 18.35 -22.76 11.94
N TYR A 117 17.25 -22.24 11.43
CA TYR A 117 16.26 -22.96 10.65
C TYR A 117 16.01 -22.26 9.33
N VAL A 118 15.66 -23.04 8.30
CA VAL A 118 15.31 -22.57 6.97
C VAL A 118 13.85 -22.87 6.67
N THR A 119 13.16 -21.97 5.99
CA THR A 119 11.82 -22.17 5.45
C THR A 119 11.76 -21.80 3.98
N ASP A 120 10.94 -22.52 3.20
CA ASP A 120 10.71 -22.23 1.78
C ASP A 120 9.65 -21.13 1.56
N LEU A 121 8.96 -20.71 2.61
CA LEU A 121 7.90 -19.72 2.52
C LEU A 121 8.48 -18.31 2.33
N ASP A 122 7.93 -17.54 1.40
CA ASP A 122 8.31 -16.14 1.22
C ASP A 122 7.83 -15.31 2.41
N LEU A 123 8.80 -14.79 3.17
CA LEU A 123 8.57 -14.00 4.37
C LEU A 123 8.53 -12.50 4.08
N HIS A 124 8.57 -12.04 2.81
CA HIS A 124 8.68 -10.62 2.46
C HIS A 124 7.60 -9.71 3.09
N ASP A 125 6.34 -10.17 3.09
CA ASP A 125 5.19 -9.35 3.54
C ASP A 125 4.84 -9.55 5.02
N ALA A 126 5.54 -10.44 5.73
CA ALA A 126 5.30 -10.71 7.14
C ALA A 126 5.67 -9.51 8.02
N LYS A 127 4.89 -9.22 9.05
CA LYS A 127 5.22 -8.18 10.05
C LYS A 127 5.69 -8.79 11.36
N ARG A 128 6.29 -7.98 12.23
CA ARG A 128 6.66 -8.40 13.59
C ARG A 128 5.50 -9.09 14.31
N GLU A 129 4.31 -8.48 14.26
CA GLU A 129 3.14 -9.02 14.96
C GLU A 129 2.70 -10.38 14.40
N ASP A 130 3.00 -10.69 13.14
CA ASP A 130 2.69 -12.01 12.59
C ASP A 130 3.54 -13.10 13.23
N PHE A 131 4.79 -12.79 13.53
CA PHE A 131 5.68 -13.72 14.21
C PHE A 131 5.25 -13.89 15.68
N ASP A 132 4.85 -12.83 16.36
CA ASP A 132 4.39 -12.91 17.75
C ASP A 132 3.25 -13.94 17.95
N PHE A 133 2.35 -14.11 16.96
CA PHE A 133 1.20 -15.02 17.08
C PHE A 133 1.31 -16.32 16.27
N HIS A 134 2.07 -16.32 15.17
CA HIS A 134 2.04 -17.42 14.20
C HIS A 134 3.41 -18.01 13.89
N TYR A 135 4.49 -17.58 14.54
CA TYR A 135 5.85 -18.08 14.26
C TYR A 135 5.95 -19.61 14.34
N GLU A 136 5.32 -20.25 15.34
CA GLU A 136 5.36 -21.71 15.50
C GLU A 136 4.62 -22.47 14.39
N SER A 137 3.78 -21.80 13.59
CA SER A 137 3.09 -22.42 12.44
C SER A 137 3.97 -22.53 11.19
N ILE A 138 5.16 -21.92 11.20
CA ILE A 138 6.06 -21.91 10.05
C ILE A 138 6.75 -23.26 9.95
N ILE A 139 6.51 -23.95 8.83
CA ILE A 139 7.23 -25.19 8.49
C ILE A 139 8.69 -24.81 8.23
N ARG A 140 9.58 -25.41 9.01
CA ARG A 140 11.00 -25.08 9.04
C ARG A 140 11.86 -26.33 9.25
N GLN A 141 13.05 -26.32 8.67
CA GLN A 141 14.03 -27.41 8.75
C GLN A 141 15.34 -26.87 9.32
N PRO A 142 16.12 -27.67 10.06
CA PRO A 142 17.43 -27.23 10.53
C PRO A 142 18.36 -26.85 9.37
N LEU A 143 19.12 -25.76 9.54
CA LEU A 143 19.99 -25.21 8.51
C LEU A 143 21.00 -26.22 7.96
N HIS A 144 21.54 -27.08 8.82
CA HIS A 144 22.54 -28.08 8.46
C HIS A 144 21.98 -29.21 7.59
N GLU A 145 20.67 -29.46 7.62
CA GLU A 145 20.00 -30.51 6.85
C GLU A 145 19.52 -29.98 5.49
N ALA A 146 18.99 -28.76 5.46
CA ALA A 146 18.41 -28.18 4.25
C ALA A 146 19.47 -27.80 3.21
N GLY A 147 20.66 -27.38 3.65
CA GLY A 147 21.61 -26.67 2.81
C GLY A 147 21.06 -25.31 2.36
N LEU A 148 21.95 -24.35 2.08
CA LEU A 148 21.55 -23.05 1.55
C LEU A 148 22.13 -22.87 0.16
N ASP A 149 21.33 -23.15 -0.86
CA ASP A 149 21.73 -22.97 -2.25
C ASP A 149 21.40 -21.55 -2.71
N PHE A 150 22.30 -20.60 -2.38
CA PHE A 150 22.13 -19.20 -2.73
C PHE A 150 22.67 -18.87 -4.12
N PRO A 151 21.89 -18.20 -4.97
CA PRO A 151 22.44 -17.61 -6.18
C PRO A 151 23.45 -16.51 -5.76
N GLU A 152 24.66 -16.57 -6.35
CA GLU A 152 25.75 -15.63 -6.04
C GLU A 152 25.44 -14.17 -6.37
N ARG A 153 24.39 -13.95 -7.18
CA ARG A 153 23.86 -12.64 -7.53
C ARG A 153 22.36 -12.64 -7.32
N VAL A 154 21.86 -11.44 -7.04
CA VAL A 154 20.45 -11.08 -7.18
C VAL A 154 19.98 -11.55 -8.55
N ASP A 155 19.31 -12.69 -8.60
CA ASP A 155 18.77 -13.19 -9.84
C ASP A 155 17.39 -12.56 -10.04
N MET A 156 17.21 -11.91 -11.18
CA MET A 156 15.94 -11.30 -11.55
C MET A 156 15.06 -12.39 -12.15
N LYS A 157 14.26 -13.06 -11.33
CA LYS A 157 13.33 -14.08 -11.84
C LYS A 157 11.97 -13.48 -12.14
N ASN A 158 11.27 -14.14 -13.07
CA ASN A 158 9.89 -13.84 -13.41
C ASN A 158 8.97 -14.26 -12.25
N GLU A 159 7.78 -13.66 -12.21
CA GLU A 159 6.72 -13.96 -11.23
C GLU A 159 6.38 -15.44 -11.07
N GLU A 160 6.59 -16.25 -12.12
CA GLU A 160 6.35 -17.70 -12.12
C GLU A 160 7.26 -18.48 -11.17
N PHE A 161 8.37 -17.89 -10.73
CA PHE A 161 9.32 -18.50 -9.79
C PHE A 161 9.16 -18.01 -8.35
N ALA A 162 8.19 -17.14 -8.08
CA ALA A 162 7.95 -16.65 -6.71
C ALA A 162 7.36 -17.80 -5.86
N PRO A 163 8.02 -18.20 -4.75
CA PRO A 163 7.51 -19.20 -3.83
C PRO A 163 6.22 -18.72 -3.16
N PRO A 164 5.43 -19.64 -2.58
CA PRO A 164 4.21 -19.27 -1.88
C PRO A 164 4.53 -18.30 -0.74
N GLN A 165 3.86 -17.14 -0.75
CA GLN A 165 3.96 -16.15 0.32
C GLN A 165 3.33 -16.66 1.60
N TRP A 166 4.03 -16.51 2.73
CA TRP A 166 3.44 -16.75 4.04
C TRP A 166 2.45 -15.64 4.38
N LYS A 167 1.16 -15.99 4.44
CA LYS A 167 0.07 -15.07 4.71
C LYS A 167 -0.79 -15.59 5.86
N PRO A 168 -0.47 -15.26 7.11
CA PRO A 168 -1.30 -15.63 8.25
C PRO A 168 -2.64 -14.88 8.23
N ASP A 169 -3.63 -15.33 9.00
CA ASP A 169 -4.95 -14.68 9.08
C ASP A 169 -4.86 -13.21 9.51
N SER A 170 -3.88 -12.88 10.35
CA SER A 170 -3.54 -11.50 10.74
C SER A 170 -3.22 -10.60 9.54
N PHE A 171 -2.55 -11.14 8.50
CA PHE A 171 -2.24 -10.41 7.27
C PHE A 171 -3.53 -9.97 6.54
N TYR A 172 -4.49 -10.90 6.38
CA TYR A 172 -5.76 -10.59 5.73
C TYR A 172 -6.56 -9.55 6.53
N LYS A 173 -6.63 -9.70 7.85
CA LYS A 173 -7.30 -8.71 8.73
C LYS A 173 -6.66 -7.32 8.66
N ARG A 174 -5.34 -7.21 8.58
CA ARG A 174 -4.66 -5.90 8.40
C ARG A 174 -4.99 -5.29 7.05
N LYS A 175 -4.93 -6.08 5.97
CA LYS A 175 -5.27 -5.61 4.64
C LYS A 175 -6.71 -5.12 4.57
N GLU A 176 -7.65 -5.84 5.18
CA GLU A 176 -9.04 -5.39 5.31
C GLU A 176 -9.18 -4.09 6.10
N ARG A 177 -8.45 -3.93 7.20
CA ARG A 177 -8.45 -2.68 7.99
C ARG A 177 -7.85 -1.50 7.21
N GLU A 178 -6.77 -1.70 6.48
CA GLU A 178 -6.15 -0.67 5.62
C GLU A 178 -7.09 -0.29 4.48
N GLU A 179 -7.72 -1.27 3.83
CA GLU A 179 -8.76 -1.03 2.84
C GLU A 179 -9.96 -0.28 3.44
N ALA A 180 -10.40 -0.64 4.64
CA ALA A 180 -11.50 0.04 5.33
C ALA A 180 -11.16 1.49 5.67
N ARG A 181 -9.93 1.75 6.16
CA ARG A 181 -9.41 3.11 6.42
C ARG A 181 -9.34 3.93 5.14
N SER A 182 -8.82 3.36 4.06
CA SER A 182 -8.80 4.01 2.75
C SER A 182 -10.22 4.32 2.28
N LYS A 183 -11.13 3.34 2.30
CA LYS A 183 -12.56 3.53 1.96
C LYS A 183 -13.21 4.63 2.79
N SER A 184 -12.93 4.70 4.10
CA SER A 184 -13.42 5.75 4.99
C SER A 184 -12.89 7.14 4.62
N ARG A 185 -11.57 7.27 4.37
CA ARG A 185 -10.95 8.52 3.90
C ARG A 185 -11.58 9.01 2.59
N MET A 186 -11.82 8.11 1.64
CA MET A 186 -12.44 8.44 0.36
C MET A 186 -13.92 8.82 0.49
N LYS A 187 -14.65 8.27 1.47
CA LYS A 187 -16.02 8.75 1.80
C LYS A 187 -15.98 10.19 2.32
N LYS A 188 -15.04 10.52 3.23
CA LYS A 188 -14.88 11.89 3.75
C LYS A 188 -14.54 12.89 2.65
N ILE A 189 -13.59 12.55 1.76
CA ILE A 189 -13.24 13.42 0.62
C ILE A 189 -14.46 13.69 -0.27
N ARG A 190 -15.24 12.66 -0.60
CA ARG A 190 -16.47 12.84 -1.39
C ARG A 190 -17.51 13.70 -0.70
N LEU A 191 -17.70 13.52 0.61
CA LEU A 191 -18.59 14.36 1.39
C LEU A 191 -18.17 15.85 1.33
N VAL A 192 -16.87 16.13 1.49
CA VAL A 192 -16.32 17.49 1.38
C VAL A 192 -16.58 18.06 -0.02
N ILE A 193 -16.38 17.27 -1.08
CA ILE A 193 -16.67 17.71 -2.45
C ILE A 193 -18.15 18.05 -2.60
N PHE A 194 -19.08 17.18 -2.15
CA PHE A 194 -20.51 17.44 -2.28
C PHE A 194 -20.97 18.67 -1.48
N ILE A 195 -20.45 18.85 -0.26
CA ILE A 195 -20.71 20.06 0.55
C ILE A 195 -20.13 21.30 -0.15
N GLY A 196 -18.91 21.21 -0.69
CA GLY A 196 -18.29 22.30 -1.44
C GLY A 196 -19.10 22.67 -2.68
N THR A 197 -19.56 21.68 -3.45
CA THR A 197 -20.44 21.88 -4.61
C THR A 197 -21.75 22.57 -4.23
N PHE A 198 -22.37 22.15 -3.13
CA PHE A 198 -23.57 22.80 -2.59
C PHE A 198 -23.30 24.26 -2.24
N LEU A 199 -22.20 24.55 -1.53
CA LEU A 199 -21.84 25.91 -1.12
C LEU A 199 -21.49 26.81 -2.31
N VAL A 200 -20.81 26.28 -3.33
CA VAL A 200 -20.52 27.02 -4.57
C VAL A 200 -21.81 27.36 -5.31
N ALA A 201 -22.75 26.40 -5.41
CA ALA A 201 -24.06 26.66 -6.00
C ALA A 201 -24.87 27.70 -5.22
N LEU A 202 -24.84 27.60 -3.88
CA LEU A 202 -25.53 28.52 -2.98
C LEU A 202 -25.01 29.95 -3.08
N VAL A 203 -23.68 30.14 -3.04
CA VAL A 203 -23.06 31.46 -2.87
C VAL A 203 -22.59 32.05 -4.19
N TRP A 204 -22.10 31.24 -5.13
CA TRP A 204 -21.34 31.74 -6.27
C TRP A 204 -22.12 31.65 -7.59
N ILE A 205 -22.73 30.50 -7.89
CA ILE A 205 -23.43 30.30 -9.18
C ILE A 205 -24.58 31.30 -9.36
N ALA A 206 -25.28 31.62 -8.27
CA ALA A 206 -26.34 32.62 -8.24
C ALA A 206 -25.92 34.02 -8.70
N HIS A 207 -24.62 34.34 -8.65
CA HIS A 207 -24.06 35.65 -9.02
C HIS A 207 -23.32 35.63 -10.36
N TRP A 208 -23.26 34.49 -11.04
CA TRP A 208 -22.59 34.42 -12.34
C TRP A 208 -23.45 35.03 -13.44
N PRO A 209 -22.85 35.77 -14.39
CA PRO A 209 -23.56 36.20 -15.58
C PRO A 209 -23.97 34.98 -16.40
N LEU A 210 -25.24 34.93 -16.82
CA LEU A 210 -25.81 33.82 -17.60
C LEU A 210 -25.16 33.66 -18.98
N ASP A 211 -24.49 34.70 -19.47
CA ASP A 211 -23.83 34.72 -20.78
C ASP A 211 -22.48 33.97 -20.77
N ASP A 212 -22.01 33.53 -19.60
CA ASP A 212 -20.68 32.93 -19.43
C ASP A 212 -20.77 31.44 -19.02
N ASP A 213 -21.26 30.62 -19.96
CA ASP A 213 -21.39 29.16 -19.85
C ASP A 213 -20.06 28.45 -19.48
N MET A 214 -18.94 29.13 -19.69
CA MET A 214 -17.61 28.64 -19.37
C MET A 214 -17.40 28.38 -17.87
N ASN A 215 -17.99 29.21 -16.99
CA ASN A 215 -17.77 29.11 -15.54
C ASN A 215 -18.39 27.82 -14.95
N VAL A 216 -19.60 27.48 -15.39
CA VAL A 216 -20.27 26.22 -14.98
C VAL A 216 -19.51 25.02 -15.53
N MET A 217 -18.99 25.11 -16.76
CA MET A 217 -18.16 24.05 -17.35
C MET A 217 -16.84 23.84 -16.57
N PHE A 218 -16.13 24.92 -16.22
CA PHE A 218 -14.90 24.84 -15.43
C PHE A 218 -15.14 24.29 -14.02
N LEU A 219 -16.26 24.65 -13.38
CA LEU A 219 -16.66 24.06 -12.10
C LEU A 219 -16.84 22.55 -12.20
N MET A 220 -17.52 22.07 -13.24
CA MET A 220 -17.74 20.64 -13.46
C MET A 220 -16.43 19.89 -13.78
N LEU A 221 -15.53 20.51 -14.54
CA LEU A 221 -14.17 19.98 -14.77
C LEU A 221 -13.32 19.96 -13.49
N GLY A 222 -13.47 20.94 -12.60
CA GLY A 222 -12.81 20.96 -11.29
C GLY A 222 -13.31 19.83 -10.39
N ILE A 223 -14.63 19.64 -10.31
CA ILE A 223 -15.26 18.53 -9.57
C ILE A 223 -14.78 17.18 -10.13
N LEU A 224 -14.66 17.07 -11.45
CA LEU A 224 -14.12 15.88 -12.11
C LEU A 224 -12.70 15.56 -11.66
N ALA A 225 -11.81 16.56 -11.70
CA ALA A 225 -10.41 16.38 -11.31
C ALA A 225 -10.29 15.96 -9.84
N LEU A 226 -11.15 16.48 -8.97
CA LEU A 226 -11.20 16.13 -7.55
C LEU A 226 -11.75 14.73 -7.28
N LEU A 227 -12.73 14.26 -8.07
CA LEU A 227 -13.30 12.92 -7.95
C LEU A 227 -12.47 11.84 -8.67
N PHE A 228 -11.66 12.20 -9.66
CA PHE A 228 -10.86 11.28 -10.46
C PHE A 228 -9.99 10.29 -9.64
N PRO A 229 -9.28 10.71 -8.57
CA PRO A 229 -8.52 9.78 -7.71
C PRO A 229 -9.40 8.73 -7.04
N THR A 230 -10.68 9.05 -6.77
CA THR A 230 -11.63 8.12 -6.14
C THR A 230 -12.06 6.98 -7.05
N TYR A 231 -12.08 7.24 -8.35
CA TYR A 231 -12.42 6.25 -9.37
C TYR A 231 -11.25 5.35 -9.75
N LEU A 232 -10.02 5.87 -9.72
CA LEU A 232 -8.80 5.08 -9.87
C LEU A 232 -8.68 4.01 -8.77
N HIS A 233 -8.98 4.37 -7.52
CA HIS A 233 -8.91 3.45 -6.38
C HIS A 233 -10.05 2.42 -6.37
N ASN A 234 -11.25 2.79 -6.86
CA ASN A 234 -12.45 1.96 -6.85
C ASN A 234 -12.92 1.54 -8.26
N ALA A 235 -12.00 1.25 -9.18
CA ALA A 235 -12.28 0.87 -10.58
C ALA A 235 -13.27 -0.33 -10.73
N TRP A 236 -13.60 -1.00 -9.63
CA TRP A 236 -14.42 -2.19 -9.55
C TRP A 236 -15.92 -1.91 -9.35
N LYS A 237 -16.34 -0.72 -8.88
CA LYS A 237 -17.76 -0.39 -8.70
C LYS A 237 -18.30 0.40 -9.90
N PRO A 238 -18.93 -0.25 -10.90
CA PRO A 238 -19.32 0.40 -12.16
C PRO A 238 -20.38 1.49 -11.98
N VAL A 239 -21.17 1.43 -10.89
CA VAL A 239 -22.26 2.36 -10.62
C VAL A 239 -21.78 3.59 -9.82
N GLN A 240 -20.54 3.59 -9.31
CA GLN A 240 -20.10 4.66 -8.40
C GLN A 240 -19.98 6.01 -9.10
N SER A 241 -19.47 6.04 -10.33
CA SER A 241 -19.39 7.27 -11.15
C SER A 241 -20.78 7.85 -11.45
N LEU A 242 -21.76 6.99 -11.72
CA LEU A 242 -23.16 7.38 -11.93
C LEU A 242 -23.77 7.96 -10.64
N LEU A 243 -23.59 7.26 -9.52
CA LEU A 243 -24.08 7.73 -8.22
C LEU A 243 -23.44 9.07 -7.83
N ASP A 244 -22.14 9.23 -8.00
CA ASP A 244 -21.43 10.45 -7.66
C ASP A 244 -21.88 11.61 -8.58
N THR A 245 -22.21 11.35 -9.85
CA THR A 245 -22.81 12.32 -10.77
C THR A 245 -24.20 12.76 -10.30
N VAL A 246 -25.05 11.81 -9.89
CA VAL A 246 -26.39 12.12 -9.34
C VAL A 246 -26.28 12.94 -8.06
N MET A 247 -25.33 12.60 -7.18
CA MET A 247 -25.08 13.34 -5.93
C MET A 247 -24.56 14.76 -6.19
N VAL A 248 -23.68 14.96 -7.17
CA VAL A 248 -23.23 16.29 -7.61
C VAL A 248 -24.41 17.10 -8.14
N GLY A 249 -25.25 16.49 -8.98
CA GLY A 249 -26.48 17.12 -9.46
C GLY A 249 -27.38 17.55 -8.30
N ALA A 250 -27.68 16.62 -7.39
CA ALA A 250 -28.50 16.90 -6.22
C ALA A 250 -27.93 18.05 -5.36
N ALA A 251 -26.60 18.08 -5.15
CA ALA A 251 -25.93 19.15 -4.41
C ALA A 251 -26.04 20.51 -5.13
N LEU A 252 -25.86 20.54 -6.46
CA LEU A 252 -25.99 21.75 -7.26
C LEU A 252 -27.42 22.31 -7.24
N PHE A 253 -28.42 21.45 -7.49
CA PHE A 253 -29.82 21.85 -7.47
C PHE A 253 -30.27 22.29 -6.07
N ALA A 254 -29.89 21.55 -5.02
CA ALA A 254 -30.18 21.96 -3.66
C ALA A 254 -29.55 23.32 -3.30
N GLY A 255 -28.31 23.56 -3.75
CA GLY A 255 -27.63 24.84 -3.55
C GLY A 255 -28.35 26.00 -4.25
N LEU A 256 -28.70 25.83 -5.53
CA LEU A 256 -29.44 26.82 -6.30
C LEU A 256 -30.85 27.10 -5.75
N THR A 257 -31.58 26.05 -5.37
CA THR A 257 -32.90 26.21 -4.74
C THR A 257 -32.81 26.93 -3.41
N THR A 258 -31.75 26.68 -2.64
CA THR A 258 -31.51 27.40 -1.37
C THR A 258 -31.09 28.85 -1.63
N ALA A 259 -30.28 29.12 -2.67
CA ALA A 259 -29.93 30.48 -3.07
C ALA A 259 -31.16 31.30 -3.43
N ASN A 260 -32.16 30.66 -4.05
CA ASN A 260 -33.43 31.28 -4.44
C ASN A 260 -34.23 31.91 -3.29
N LEU A 261 -33.88 31.59 -2.03
CA LEU A 261 -34.45 32.24 -0.85
C LEU A 261 -33.96 33.69 -0.65
N TYR A 262 -32.80 34.04 -1.21
CA TYR A 262 -32.14 35.34 -0.99
C TYR A 262 -31.76 36.06 -2.30
N THR A 263 -31.58 35.33 -3.40
CA THR A 263 -31.29 35.88 -4.74
C THR A 263 -32.24 35.26 -5.76
N PRO A 264 -32.92 36.03 -6.63
CA PRO A 264 -33.87 35.47 -7.58
C PRO A 264 -33.14 34.63 -8.64
N ILE A 265 -33.32 33.30 -8.60
CA ILE A 265 -32.73 32.36 -9.55
C ILE A 265 -33.74 32.09 -10.67
N THR A 266 -33.40 32.52 -11.89
CA THR A 266 -34.24 32.30 -13.07
C THR A 266 -34.16 30.85 -13.57
N ALA A 267 -35.15 30.43 -14.37
CA ALA A 267 -35.15 29.12 -15.02
C ALA A 267 -33.92 28.87 -15.91
N ALA A 268 -33.28 29.94 -16.41
CA ALA A 268 -32.06 29.85 -17.20
C ALA A 268 -30.90 29.20 -16.41
N TYR A 269 -30.70 29.57 -15.14
CA TYR A 269 -29.65 28.97 -14.29
C TYR A 269 -29.85 27.47 -14.10
N TYR A 270 -31.10 27.04 -13.89
CA TYR A 270 -31.44 25.61 -13.77
C TYR A 270 -31.21 24.87 -15.09
N SER A 271 -31.60 25.47 -16.21
CA SER A 271 -31.42 24.90 -17.56
C SER A 271 -29.95 24.75 -17.93
N THR A 272 -29.13 25.78 -17.70
CA THR A 272 -27.68 25.73 -17.96
C THR A 272 -27.02 24.69 -17.07
N THR A 273 -27.30 24.70 -15.76
CA THR A 273 -26.74 23.72 -14.81
C THR A 273 -27.12 22.28 -15.18
N TRP A 274 -28.37 22.05 -15.58
CA TRP A 274 -28.83 20.74 -16.05
C TRP A 274 -28.10 20.29 -17.32
N THR A 275 -27.98 21.19 -18.29
CA THR A 275 -27.33 20.90 -19.58
C THR A 275 -25.86 20.57 -19.37
N THR A 276 -25.14 21.36 -18.57
CA THR A 276 -23.73 21.09 -18.24
C THR A 276 -23.58 19.80 -17.42
N LEU A 277 -24.49 19.50 -16.48
CA LEU A 277 -24.50 18.25 -15.73
C LEU A 277 -24.71 17.03 -16.65
N LEU A 278 -25.58 17.14 -17.65
CA LEU A 278 -25.86 16.07 -18.60
C LEU A 278 -24.67 15.82 -19.52
N ILE A 279 -24.07 16.88 -20.07
CA ILE A 279 -22.81 16.81 -20.82
C ILE A 279 -21.74 16.14 -19.96
N PHE A 280 -21.56 16.62 -18.72
CA PHE A 280 -20.64 16.04 -17.76
C PHE A 280 -20.92 14.54 -17.52
N ALA A 281 -22.17 14.16 -17.26
CA ALA A 281 -22.57 12.78 -17.02
C ALA A 281 -22.17 11.88 -18.19
N VAL A 282 -22.44 12.30 -19.43
CA VAL A 282 -22.13 11.52 -20.63
C VAL A 282 -20.62 11.36 -20.82
N PHE A 283 -19.87 12.45 -20.80
CA PHE A 283 -18.43 12.40 -21.05
C PHE A 283 -17.66 11.75 -19.90
N HIS A 284 -18.01 12.05 -18.65
CA HIS A 284 -17.35 11.50 -17.48
C HIS A 284 -17.59 9.99 -17.35
N ASN A 285 -18.86 9.56 -17.40
CA ASN A 285 -19.18 8.14 -17.31
C ASN A 285 -18.66 7.40 -18.54
N GLY A 286 -18.75 8.00 -19.74
CA GLY A 286 -18.16 7.45 -20.96
C GLY A 286 -16.65 7.22 -20.85
N ALA A 287 -15.89 8.22 -20.38
CA ALA A 287 -14.44 8.09 -20.15
C ALA A 287 -14.11 7.05 -19.06
N PHE A 288 -14.89 7.02 -17.97
CA PHE A 288 -14.75 5.99 -16.93
C PHE A 288 -15.02 4.58 -17.46
N PHE A 289 -16.07 4.39 -18.25
CA PHE A 289 -16.36 3.09 -18.88
C PHE A 289 -15.27 2.69 -19.89
N LEU A 290 -14.79 3.61 -20.72
CA LEU A 290 -13.71 3.36 -21.69
C LEU A 290 -12.38 3.00 -21.00
N SER A 291 -12.00 3.75 -19.96
CA SER A 291 -10.79 3.44 -19.17
C SER A 291 -10.91 2.08 -18.47
N ARG A 292 -12.10 1.69 -18.01
CA ARG A 292 -12.38 0.35 -17.49
C ARG A 292 -12.27 -0.74 -18.56
N PHE A 293 -12.77 -0.52 -19.77
CA PHE A 293 -12.62 -1.50 -20.87
C PHE A 293 -11.15 -1.72 -21.23
N ARG A 294 -10.34 -0.66 -21.19
CA ARG A 294 -8.90 -0.72 -21.40
C ARG A 294 -8.20 -1.45 -20.26
N ASN A 295 -8.49 -1.11 -19.00
CA ASN A 295 -7.91 -1.76 -17.81
C ASN A 295 -8.39 -3.22 -17.62
N LYS A 296 -9.61 -3.60 -18.04
CA LYS A 296 -10.08 -4.99 -18.00
C LYS A 296 -9.27 -5.92 -18.93
N LYS A 297 -8.69 -5.39 -20.02
CA LYS A 297 -7.77 -6.15 -20.87
C LYS A 297 -6.43 -6.41 -20.16
N ASP A 298 -6.02 -5.50 -19.28
CA ASP A 298 -4.79 -5.61 -18.50
C ASP A 298 -4.92 -6.49 -17.24
N ILE A 299 -6.14 -6.71 -16.73
CA ILE A 299 -6.40 -7.33 -15.41
C ILE A 299 -7.18 -8.66 -15.51
N ARG A 300 -7.40 -9.24 -16.69
CA ARG A 300 -7.86 -10.65 -16.72
C ARG A 300 -6.73 -11.52 -16.16
N PRO A 301 -6.93 -12.26 -15.04
CA PRO A 301 -6.07 -13.40 -14.78
C PRO A 301 -6.18 -14.28 -16.02
N THR A 302 -5.04 -14.60 -16.63
CA THR A 302 -4.95 -15.69 -17.59
C THR A 302 -5.58 -16.90 -16.90
N ARG A 303 -6.80 -17.21 -17.31
CA ARG A 303 -7.52 -18.40 -16.88
C ARG A 303 -6.65 -19.55 -17.38
N LYS A 304 -5.86 -20.16 -16.49
CA LYS A 304 -5.02 -21.31 -16.82
C LYS A 304 -5.92 -22.39 -17.42
N ARG A 305 -5.55 -22.85 -18.62
CA ARG A 305 -5.82 -24.22 -19.06
C ARG A 305 -4.72 -25.09 -18.50
#